data_AF-A0AAW8KGZ4-F1
#
_entry.id   AF-A0AAW8KGZ4-F1
#
_cell.length_a   1.000
_cell.length_b   1.000
_cell.length_c   1.000
_cell.angle_alpha   90.00
_cell.angle_beta   90.00
_cell.angle_gamma   90.00
#
_symmetry.space_group_name_H-M   'P 1'
#
loop_
_entity.id
_entity.type
_entity.pdbx_description
1 polymer ?
#
loop_
_entity_poly.entity_id
_entity_poly.type
_entity_poly.pdbx_seq_one_letter_code
_entity_poly.pdbx_strand_id
1 'polypeptide(L)'
;GECVDTSMGLTPLEGLMMGTRSGDIDPSAVLSIMKKEGLTPDQMSDLLNKQSGVLGISGISSDIREVEAAIEAGNEHAKLAMEMYDYRI
;
A
#
# COMPACT_ATOMS: atom_id res chain seq x y z
N GLY A 1 1.59 -29.85 -8.59
CA GLY A 1 2.63 -28.81 -8.46
C GLY A 1 2.79 -28.52 -7.00
N GLU A 2 4.01 -28.24 -6.56
CA GLU A 2 4.31 -27.86 -5.16
C GLU A 2 4.69 -26.38 -5.12
N CYS A 3 4.16 -25.66 -4.14
CA CYS A 3 4.51 -24.27 -3.91
C CYS A 3 5.87 -24.22 -3.23
N VAL A 4 6.84 -23.53 -3.84
CA VAL A 4 8.19 -23.35 -3.30
C VAL A 4 8.45 -21.95 -2.77
N ASP A 5 7.62 -20.97 -3.17
CA ASP A 5 7.76 -19.57 -2.76
C ASP A 5 6.43 -18.82 -2.93
N THR A 6 6.21 -17.80 -2.09
CA THR A 6 5.01 -16.94 -2.10
C THR A 6 5.35 -15.55 -1.56
N SER A 7 4.73 -14.51 -2.12
CA SER A 7 5.05 -13.12 -1.79
C SER A 7 4.53 -12.66 -0.42
N MET A 8 3.47 -13.27 0.10
CA MET A 8 3.01 -13.01 1.47
C MET A 8 3.75 -13.91 2.46
N GLY A 9 4.25 -13.37 3.57
CA GLY A 9 4.82 -14.16 4.65
C GLY A 9 3.86 -14.38 5.83
N LEU A 10 4.29 -14.01 7.03
CA LEU A 10 3.56 -14.33 8.28
C LEU A 10 2.15 -13.71 8.30
N THR A 11 1.98 -12.55 7.67
CA THR A 11 0.70 -11.87 7.54
C THR A 11 0.46 -11.48 6.08
N PRO A 12 -0.80 -11.21 5.68
CA PRO A 12 -1.09 -10.75 4.32
C PRO A 12 -0.58 -9.34 3.98
N LEU A 13 0.16 -8.67 4.88
CA LEU A 13 0.69 -7.32 4.64
C LEU A 13 1.93 -7.31 3.74
N GLU A 14 2.73 -8.37 3.80
CA GLU A 14 4.00 -8.48 3.07
C GLU A 14 3.80 -8.72 1.57
N GLY A 15 4.79 -8.30 0.78
CA GLY A 15 4.85 -8.47 -0.66
C GLY A 15 4.30 -7.27 -1.41
N LEU A 16 3.32 -7.54 -2.26
CA LEU A 16 2.78 -6.56 -3.20
C LEU A 16 2.11 -5.39 -2.48
N MET A 17 2.25 -4.19 -3.05
CA MET A 17 1.32 -3.11 -2.73
C MET A 17 -0.08 -3.52 -3.17
N MET A 18 -1.10 -3.22 -2.37
CA MET A 18 -2.49 -3.57 -2.71
C MET A 18 -3.42 -2.38 -2.54
N GLY A 19 -4.74 -2.58 -2.64
CA GLY A 19 -5.72 -1.50 -2.54
C GLY A 19 -5.56 -0.63 -1.28
N THR A 20 -5.42 -1.24 -0.10
CA THR A 20 -5.27 -0.52 1.19
C THR A 20 -4.03 -0.91 2.00
N ARG A 21 -3.31 -1.94 1.55
CA ARG A 21 -2.13 -2.49 2.22
C ARG A 21 -0.85 -1.94 1.61
N SER A 22 0.13 -1.62 2.45
CA SER A 22 1.40 -1.06 2.01
C SER A 22 2.21 -1.98 1.11
N GLY A 23 2.16 -3.29 1.35
CA GLY A 23 3.17 -4.21 0.82
C GLY A 23 4.52 -3.99 1.52
N ASP A 24 5.59 -4.38 0.84
CA ASP A 24 6.95 -4.29 1.35
C ASP A 24 7.41 -2.85 1.60
N ILE A 25 7.82 -2.59 2.84
CA ILE A 25 8.35 -1.31 3.30
C ILE A 25 9.56 -1.54 4.22
N ASP A 26 10.41 -0.53 4.35
CA ASP A 26 11.52 -0.54 5.30
C ASP A 26 10.99 -0.59 6.75
N PRO A 27 11.32 -1.64 7.54
CA PRO A 27 10.92 -1.73 8.95
C PRO A 27 11.41 -0.53 9.79
N SER A 28 12.54 0.08 9.43
CA SER A 28 13.08 1.26 10.12
C SER A 28 12.22 2.51 9.86
N ALA A 29 11.60 2.60 8.69
CA ALA A 29 10.66 3.68 8.37
C ALA A 29 9.40 3.57 9.25
N VAL A 30 8.89 2.35 9.48
CA VAL A 30 7.76 2.10 10.39
C VAL A 30 8.06 2.63 11.79
N LEU A 31 9.19 2.24 12.37
CA LEU A 31 9.59 2.70 13.71
C LEU A 31 9.80 4.22 13.77
N SER A 32 10.37 4.80 12.71
CA SER A 32 10.61 6.25 12.61
C SER A 32 9.30 7.03 12.55
N ILE A 33 8.32 6.58 11.74
CA ILE A 33 6.99 7.20 11.64
C ILE A 33 6.26 7.08 12.97
N MET A 34 6.23 5.89 13.57
CA MET A 34 5.60 5.68 14.88
C MET A 34 6.15 6.65 15.94
N LYS A 35 7.48 6.80 16.01
CA LYS A 35 8.12 7.69 16.98
C LYS A 35 7.83 9.17 16.69
N LYS A 36 7.84 9.57 15.41
CA LYS A 36 7.64 10.96 15.00
C LYS A 36 6.19 11.41 15.21
N GLU A 37 5.24 10.57 14.88
CA GLU A 37 3.79 10.87 14.91
C GLU A 37 3.12 10.40 16.22
N GLY A 38 3.87 9.74 17.11
CA GLY A 38 3.36 9.27 18.40
C GLY A 38 2.35 8.12 18.29
N LEU A 39 2.47 7.29 17.25
CA LEU A 39 1.51 6.21 16.98
C LEU A 39 1.77 5.00 17.88
N THR A 40 0.69 4.38 18.36
CA THR A 40 0.74 3.05 18.95
C THR A 40 0.96 1.98 17.88
N PRO A 41 1.42 0.76 18.25
CA PRO A 41 1.51 -0.36 17.31
C PRO A 41 0.20 -0.65 16.57
N ASP A 42 -0.94 -0.56 17.26
CA ASP A 42 -2.25 -0.81 16.65
C ASP A 42 -2.62 0.27 15.62
N GLN A 43 -2.33 1.54 15.93
CA GLN A 43 -2.55 2.64 14.99
C GLN A 43 -1.65 2.53 13.75
N MET A 44 -0.40 2.11 13.94
CA MET A 44 0.50 1.84 12.82
C MET A 44 0.02 0.64 11.99
N SER A 45 -0.48 -0.41 12.64
CA SER A 45 -1.07 -1.56 11.96
C SER A 45 -2.27 -1.16 11.11
N ASP A 46 -3.17 -0.33 11.65
CA ASP A 46 -4.30 0.22 10.91
C ASP A 46 -3.85 1.09 9.72
N LEU A 47 -2.83 1.93 9.92
CA LEU A 47 -2.24 2.74 8.84
C LEU A 47 -1.73 1.85 7.70
N LEU A 48 -0.96 0.81 8.03
CA LEU A 48 -0.36 -0.10 7.05
C LEU A 48 -1.38 -0.99 6.33
N ASN A 49 -2.47 -1.37 7.00
CA ASN A 49 -3.45 -2.32 6.45
C ASN A 49 -4.65 -1.67 5.75
N LYS A 50 -5.08 -0.48 6.23
CA LYS A 50 -6.36 0.12 5.85
C LYS A 50 -6.23 1.46 5.16
N GLN A 51 -5.09 2.12 5.29
CA GLN A 51 -4.90 3.52 4.84
C GLN A 51 -3.68 3.69 3.93
N SER A 52 -3.06 2.60 3.50
CA SER A 52 -1.86 2.58 2.66
C SER A 52 -2.20 2.11 1.24
N GLY A 53 -1.18 1.68 0.49
CA GLY A 53 -1.37 1.10 -0.83
C GLY A 53 -1.90 2.10 -1.85
N VAL A 54 -2.68 1.60 -2.82
CA VAL A 54 -3.28 2.42 -3.87
C VAL A 54 -4.14 3.55 -3.28
N LEU A 55 -4.93 3.27 -2.24
CA LEU A 55 -5.71 4.27 -1.52
C LEU A 55 -4.82 5.35 -0.91
N GLY A 56 -3.74 4.95 -0.23
CA GLY A 56 -2.84 5.88 0.45
C GLY A 56 -2.09 6.81 -0.51
N ILE A 57 -1.70 6.31 -1.69
CA ILE A 57 -0.97 7.10 -2.70
C ILE A 57 -1.92 7.94 -3.56
N SER A 58 -3.02 7.35 -4.03
CA SER A 58 -4.00 8.07 -4.86
C SER A 58 -4.78 9.11 -4.07
N GLY A 59 -5.08 8.83 -2.80
CA GLY A 59 -5.98 9.61 -1.96
C GLY A 59 -7.46 9.51 -2.39
N ILE A 60 -7.80 8.57 -3.27
CA ILE A 60 -9.13 8.47 -3.88
C ILE A 60 -9.85 7.23 -3.38
N SER A 61 -9.34 6.05 -3.78
CA SER A 61 -10.02 4.78 -3.59
C SER A 61 -9.04 3.62 -3.62
N SER A 62 -9.50 2.48 -3.10
CA SER A 62 -8.83 1.19 -3.28
C SER A 62 -9.36 0.43 -4.49
N ASP A 63 -10.43 0.90 -5.11
CA ASP A 63 -11.00 0.34 -6.34
C ASP A 63 -10.27 0.86 -7.57
N ILE A 64 -9.60 -0.05 -8.29
CA ILE A 64 -8.79 0.29 -9.47
C ILE A 64 -9.64 0.98 -10.54
N ARG A 65 -10.94 0.68 -10.66
CA ARG A 65 -11.81 1.31 -11.67
C ARG A 65 -12.00 2.80 -11.39
N GLU A 66 -12.11 3.17 -10.11
CA GLU A 66 -12.22 4.57 -9.70
C GLU A 66 -10.89 5.30 -9.88
N VAL A 67 -9.77 4.61 -9.66
CA VAL A 67 -8.41 5.14 -9.89
C VAL A 67 -8.15 5.35 -11.38
N GLU A 68 -8.51 4.40 -12.24
CA GLU A 68 -8.43 4.53 -13.70
C GLU A 68 -9.28 5.70 -14.22
N ALA A 69 -10.52 5.83 -13.74
CA ALA A 69 -11.36 6.97 -14.08
C ALA A 69 -10.73 8.30 -13.65
N ALA A 70 -10.03 8.33 -12.51
CA ALA A 70 -9.30 9.51 -12.06
C ALA A 70 -8.05 9.80 -12.89
N ILE A 71 -7.34 8.77 -13.38
CA ILE A 71 -6.23 8.92 -14.33
C ILE A 71 -6.72 9.57 -15.63
N GLU A 72 -7.83 9.09 -16.18
CA GLU A 72 -8.45 9.68 -17.39
C GLU A 72 -8.92 11.12 -17.16
N ALA A 73 -9.28 11.47 -15.92
CA ALA A 73 -9.59 12.83 -15.52
C ALA A 73 -8.35 13.72 -15.25
N GLY A 74 -7.13 13.19 -15.44
CA GLY A 74 -5.87 13.92 -15.27
C GLY A 74 -5.34 13.97 -13.84
N ASN A 75 -5.71 13.01 -12.98
CA ASN A 75 -5.19 12.96 -11.61
C ASN A 75 -3.80 12.30 -11.54
N GLU A 76 -2.78 13.12 -11.29
CA GLU A 76 -1.37 12.66 -11.20
C GLU A 76 -1.11 11.69 -10.03
N HIS A 77 -1.83 11.81 -8.91
CA HIS A 77 -1.69 10.90 -7.78
C HIS A 77 -2.27 9.52 -8.07
N ALA A 78 -3.39 9.46 -8.79
CA ALA A 78 -3.98 8.21 -9.26
C ALA A 78 -3.03 7.49 -10.23
N LYS A 79 -2.41 8.25 -11.14
CA LYS A 79 -1.41 7.73 -12.08
C LYS A 79 -0.19 7.18 -11.36
N LEU A 80 0.37 7.95 -10.42
CA LEU A 80 1.50 7.50 -9.60
C LEU A 80 1.17 6.23 -8.82
N ALA A 81 -0.03 6.14 -8.22
CA ALA A 81 -0.45 4.96 -7.48
C ALA A 81 -0.46 3.70 -8.36
N MET A 82 -0.97 3.81 -9.59
CA MET A 82 -0.97 2.71 -10.56
C MET A 82 0.44 2.35 -11.05
N GLU A 83 1.27 3.36 -11.37
CA GLU A 83 2.66 3.11 -11.79
C GLU A 83 3.47 2.38 -10.70
N MET A 84 3.28 2.76 -9.42
CA MET A 84 3.96 2.07 -8.32
C MET A 84 3.37 0.67 -8.04
N TYR A 85 2.06 0.48 -8.24
CA TYR A 85 1.41 -0.83 -8.11
C TYR A 85 1.92 -1.79 -9.18
N ASP A 86 1.92 -1.37 -10.44
CA ASP A 86 2.40 -2.15 -11.59
C ASP A 86 3.88 -2.48 -11.48
N TYR A 87 4.71 -1.54 -10.99
CA TYR A 87 6.14 -1.77 -10.78
C TYR A 87 6.45 -2.90 -9.78
N ARG A 88 5.54 -3.16 -8.84
CA ARG A 88 5.76 -4.16 -7.77
C ARG A 88 5.23 -5.55 -8.10
N ILE A 89 4.45 -5.70 -9.17
CA ILE A 89 3.93 -6.99 -9.69
C ILE A 89 5.02 -7.69 -10.50
#